data_AF-A0AAE0G7L1-F1
#
_entry.id   AF-A0AAE0G7L1-F1
#
_cell.length_a   1.000
_cell.length_b   1.000
_cell.length_c   1.000
_cell.angle_alpha   90.00
_cell.angle_beta   90.00
_cell.angle_gamma   90.00
#
_symmetry.space_group_name_H-M   'P 1'
#
loop_
_entity.id
_entity.type
_entity.pdbx_description
1 polymer ?
#
loop_
_entity_poly.entity_id
_entity_poly.type
_entity_poly.pdbx_seq_one_letter_code
_entity_poly.pdbx_strand_id
1 'polypeptide(L)'
;MNEQLVMGTTFASQLSRINNVNAINSDVEGGAARYDPLYTEFYLTRVRPDEAEQKLANIDPKLQSCLRFGRPKLEEIFKEMHQLCKTHGDKHCAVLVCGPDAMIHDARMLCPAWSTDGVKFEFHSETFDY
;
A
#
# COMPACT_ATOMS: atom_id res chain seq x y z
N MET A 1 -28.82 18.36 12.31
CA MET A 1 -28.90 17.50 11.11
C MET A 1 -27.82 17.95 10.15
N ASN A 2 -27.18 16.97 9.51
CA ASN A 2 -26.07 17.05 8.54
C ASN A 2 -24.64 17.08 9.11
N GLU A 3 -24.12 15.90 9.46
CA GLU A 3 -22.73 15.56 9.19
C GLU A 3 -22.70 14.67 7.95
N GLN A 4 -22.09 15.17 6.88
CA GLN A 4 -21.78 14.37 5.70
C GLN A 4 -20.61 13.45 6.05
N LEU A 5 -20.93 12.17 6.17
CA LEU A 5 -20.03 11.04 6.15
C LEU A 5 -19.13 11.15 4.90
N VAL A 6 -17.86 11.52 5.08
CA VAL A 6 -16.86 11.49 4.00
C VAL A 6 -16.63 10.02 3.66
N MET A 7 -17.36 9.55 2.64
CA MET A 7 -17.27 8.20 2.11
C MET A 7 -15.84 7.93 1.66
N GLY A 8 -15.26 6.87 2.23
CA GLY A 8 -13.97 6.34 1.84
C GLY A 8 -13.91 6.08 0.34
N THR A 9 -12.74 6.34 -0.24
CA THR A 9 -12.40 5.98 -1.60
C THR A 9 -12.68 4.48 -1.81
N THR A 10 -13.61 4.17 -2.70
CA THR A 10 -14.02 2.80 -3.02
C THR A 10 -12.87 2.00 -3.64
N PHE A 11 -12.83 0.69 -3.38
CA PHE A 11 -11.85 -0.30 -3.85
C PHE A 11 -11.48 -0.20 -5.35
N ALA A 12 -12.47 0.10 -6.21
CA ALA A 12 -12.25 0.31 -7.64
C ALA A 12 -11.30 1.48 -7.95
N SER A 13 -11.23 2.50 -7.07
CA SER A 13 -10.38 3.69 -7.24
C SER A 13 -8.91 3.49 -6.84
N GLN A 14 -8.62 2.51 -5.97
CA GLN A 14 -7.24 2.17 -5.57
C GLN A 14 -6.59 1.20 -6.55
N LEU A 15 -7.33 0.17 -6.96
CA LEU A 15 -6.93 -0.69 -8.09
C LEU A 15 -6.86 0.12 -9.38
N SER A 16 -7.78 1.06 -9.61
CA SER A 16 -7.61 1.98 -10.72
C SER A 16 -6.33 2.78 -10.55
N ARG A 17 -5.96 3.36 -9.40
CA ARG A 17 -4.66 4.06 -9.26
C ARG A 17 -3.43 3.19 -9.57
N ILE A 18 -3.38 1.94 -9.10
CA ILE A 18 -2.31 0.99 -9.46
C ILE A 18 -2.35 0.69 -10.98
N ASN A 19 -3.55 0.58 -11.57
CA ASN A 19 -3.76 0.38 -13.00
C ASN A 19 -3.64 1.68 -13.85
N ASN A 20 -3.72 2.86 -13.23
CA ASN A 20 -3.91 4.20 -13.83
C ASN A 20 -2.66 5.06 -13.66
N VAL A 21 -1.61 4.52 -13.03
CA VAL A 21 -0.24 4.94 -13.35
C VAL A 21 0.03 4.79 -14.87
N ASN A 22 -0.70 3.91 -15.55
CA ASN A 22 -0.70 3.81 -17.01
C ASN A 22 -1.36 5.00 -17.75
N ALA A 23 -2.12 5.89 -17.08
CA ALA A 23 -2.85 6.96 -17.76
C ALA A 23 -2.29 8.37 -17.52
N ILE A 24 -1.35 8.57 -16.60
CA ILE A 24 -0.76 9.89 -16.33
C ILE A 24 0.30 10.30 -17.38
N ASN A 25 0.58 9.43 -18.36
CA ASN A 25 1.54 9.66 -19.44
C ASN A 25 0.89 9.64 -20.84
N SER A 26 -0.39 10.01 -20.98
CA SER A 26 -1.05 10.04 -22.30
C SER A 26 -0.68 11.21 -23.21
N ASP A 27 0.11 12.19 -22.74
CA ASP A 27 0.41 13.41 -23.50
C ASP A 27 1.77 13.42 -24.21
N VAL A 28 2.40 12.26 -24.41
CA VAL A 28 3.58 12.13 -25.28
C VAL A 28 3.30 11.12 -26.38
N GLU A 29 2.99 11.63 -27.57
CA GLU A 29 2.82 10.86 -28.80
C GLU A 29 4.00 9.88 -28.98
N GLY A 30 3.70 8.57 -28.97
CA GLY A 30 4.61 7.53 -29.48
C GLY A 30 5.41 6.69 -28.45
N GLY A 31 5.13 6.77 -27.15
CA GLY A 31 5.81 5.95 -26.14
C GLY A 31 4.93 4.82 -25.58
N ALA A 32 5.40 3.56 -25.58
CA ALA A 32 4.77 2.50 -24.82
C ALA A 32 4.53 2.94 -23.36
N ALA A 33 3.32 2.72 -22.84
CA ALA A 33 2.93 3.14 -21.49
C ALA A 33 4.01 2.72 -20.47
N ARG A 34 4.63 3.71 -19.82
CA ARG A 34 5.65 3.47 -18.80
C ARG A 34 4.96 3.03 -17.53
N TYR A 35 5.12 1.75 -17.18
CA TYR A 35 4.81 1.21 -15.87
C TYR A 35 5.68 1.92 -14.82
N ASP A 36 5.07 2.48 -13.77
CA ASP A 36 5.83 2.96 -12.63
C ASP A 36 6.21 1.74 -11.78
N PRO A 37 7.51 1.43 -11.65
CA PRO A 37 7.96 0.25 -10.93
C PRO A 37 7.77 0.38 -9.41
N LEU A 38 7.37 1.55 -8.89
CA LEU A 38 7.34 1.82 -7.46
C LEU A 38 6.00 2.39 -7.00
N TYR A 39 5.34 1.65 -6.11
CA TYR A 39 4.24 2.17 -5.30
C TYR A 39 4.71 2.32 -3.85
N THR A 40 4.35 3.42 -3.20
CA THR A 40 4.77 3.68 -1.81
C THR A 40 3.62 4.27 -1.00
N GLU A 41 3.49 3.78 0.23
CA GLU A 41 2.60 4.33 1.24
C GLU A 41 3.36 4.54 2.55
N PHE A 42 3.03 5.63 3.25
CA PHE A 42 3.60 5.96 4.55
C PHE A 42 2.50 5.97 5.61
N TYR A 43 2.62 5.09 6.60
CA TYR A 43 1.65 4.96 7.69
C TYR A 43 2.11 5.73 8.92
N LEU A 44 1.44 6.84 9.21
CA LEU A 44 1.63 7.59 10.46
C LEU A 44 0.80 6.97 11.57
N THR A 45 1.46 6.17 12.42
CA THR A 45 0.79 5.44 13.50
C THR A 45 0.53 6.27 14.75
N ARG A 46 1.18 7.44 14.89
CA ARG A 46 0.93 8.37 16.00
C ARG A 46 -0.37 9.14 15.73
N VAL A 47 -1.29 9.10 16.68
CA VAL A 47 -2.53 9.89 16.64
C VAL A 47 -2.20 11.38 16.76
N ARG A 48 -2.77 12.19 15.87
CA ARG A 48 -2.71 13.66 15.86
C ARG A 48 -4.13 14.18 15.60
N PRO A 49 -4.92 14.42 16.65
CA PRO A 49 -6.36 14.55 16.54
C PRO A 49 -6.81 15.89 15.94
N ASP A 50 -6.00 16.94 16.06
CA ASP A 50 -6.35 18.27 15.57
C ASP A 50 -5.49 18.73 14.38
N GLU A 51 -6.06 19.64 13.59
CA GLU A 51 -5.42 20.20 12.39
C GLU A 51 -4.18 21.06 12.73
N ALA A 52 -4.10 21.62 13.93
CA ALA A 52 -2.98 22.47 14.34
C ALA A 52 -1.71 21.65 14.57
N GLU A 53 -1.82 20.49 15.24
CA GLU A 53 -0.75 19.51 15.42
C GLU A 53 -0.32 18.90 14.09
N GLN A 54 -1.26 18.62 13.19
CA GLN A 54 -0.95 18.13 11.84
C GLN A 54 -0.17 19.18 11.05
N LYS A 55 -0.61 20.45 11.07
CA LYS A 55 0.09 21.55 10.42
C LYS A 55 1.47 21.81 11.02
N LEU A 56 1.62 21.76 12.33
CA LEU A 56 2.91 21.88 13.02
C LEU A 56 3.88 20.75 12.61
N ALA A 57 3.36 19.55 12.36
CA ALA A 57 4.11 18.40 11.88
C ALA A 57 4.31 18.37 10.35
N ASN A 58 3.94 19.43 9.63
CA ASN A 58 4.02 19.53 8.17
C ASN A 58 3.27 18.40 7.45
N ILE A 59 2.09 18.05 7.97
CA ILE A 59 1.18 17.09 7.37
C ILE A 59 0.16 17.85 6.53
N ASP A 60 0.22 17.66 5.21
CA ASP A 60 -0.76 18.19 4.26
C ASP A 60 -1.22 17.04 3.33
N PRO A 61 -2.41 16.45 3.57
CA PRO A 61 -2.93 15.35 2.78
C PRO A 61 -3.11 15.68 1.28
N LYS A 62 -3.23 16.96 0.91
CA LYS A 62 -3.37 17.36 -0.51
C LYS A 62 -2.05 17.23 -1.26
N LEU A 63 -0.93 17.43 -0.57
CA LEU A 63 0.41 17.33 -1.13
C LEU A 63 1.02 15.93 -0.94
N GLN A 64 0.60 15.21 0.11
CA GLN A 64 1.16 13.93 0.53
C GLN A 64 0.16 12.79 0.27
N SER A 65 -0.14 12.51 -1.00
CA SER A 65 -1.15 11.52 -1.41
C SER A 65 -0.82 10.07 -1.02
N CYS A 66 0.45 9.78 -0.71
CA CYS A 66 0.94 8.48 -0.21
C CYS A 66 0.81 8.33 1.33
N LEU A 67 0.41 9.39 2.04
CA LEU A 67 0.27 9.35 3.50
C LEU A 67 -1.02 8.62 3.91
N ARG A 68 -0.92 7.81 4.94
CA ARG A 68 -2.02 7.09 5.59
C ARG A 68 -1.92 7.32 7.09
N PHE A 69 -3.07 7.32 7.78
CA PHE A 69 -3.12 7.47 9.23
C PHE A 69 -3.50 6.15 9.89
N GLY A 70 -2.89 5.86 11.03
CA GLY A 70 -3.08 4.61 11.77
C GLY A 70 -2.12 3.50 11.33
N ARG A 71 -2.37 2.29 11.84
CA ARG A 71 -1.56 1.11 11.50
C ARG A 71 -1.99 0.53 10.14
N PRO A 72 -1.05 0.02 9.33
CA PRO A 72 -1.39 -0.68 8.11
C PRO A 72 -2.22 -1.93 8.41
N LYS A 73 -3.25 -2.17 7.60
CA LYS A 73 -4.03 -3.41 7.65
C LYS A 73 -3.35 -4.43 6.75
N LEU A 74 -2.38 -5.17 7.29
CA LEU A 74 -1.55 -6.08 6.51
C LEU A 74 -2.38 -7.11 5.73
N GLU A 75 -3.48 -7.64 6.29
CA GLU A 75 -4.34 -8.58 5.56
C GLU A 75 -4.91 -8.00 4.25
N GLU A 76 -5.36 -6.74 4.27
CA GLU A 76 -5.89 -6.09 3.07
C GLU A 76 -4.77 -5.83 2.05
N ILE A 77 -3.57 -5.48 2.51
CA ILE A 77 -2.40 -5.32 1.63
C ILE A 77 -2.05 -6.65 0.95
N PHE A 78 -2.02 -7.76 1.69
CA PHE A 78 -1.76 -9.09 1.12
C PHE A 78 -2.83 -9.49 0.11
N LYS A 79 -4.10 -9.23 0.41
CA LYS A 79 -5.22 -9.45 -0.51
C LYS A 79 -5.07 -8.65 -1.81
N GLU A 80 -4.70 -7.38 -1.70
CA GLU A 80 -4.47 -6.49 -2.85
C GLU A 80 -3.30 -7.00 -3.70
N MET A 81 -2.17 -7.35 -3.08
CA MET A 81 -1.01 -7.89 -3.79
C MET A 81 -1.29 -9.26 -4.44
N HIS A 82 -2.07 -10.12 -3.78
CA HIS A 82 -2.50 -11.39 -4.36
C HIS A 82 -3.33 -11.18 -5.63
N GLN A 83 -4.30 -10.27 -5.57
CA GLN A 83 -5.11 -9.91 -6.73
C GLN A 83 -4.26 -9.31 -7.85
N LEU A 84 -3.26 -8.48 -7.51
CA LEU A 84 -2.33 -7.92 -8.48
C LEU A 84 -1.52 -9.03 -9.17
N CYS A 85 -0.89 -9.94 -8.40
CA CYS A 85 -0.18 -11.08 -8.96
C CYS A 85 -1.06 -11.92 -9.88
N LYS A 86 -2.33 -12.19 -9.49
CA LYS A 86 -3.27 -12.92 -10.35
C LYS A 86 -3.58 -12.18 -11.64
N THR A 87 -3.78 -10.87 -11.59
CA THR A 87 -4.05 -10.04 -12.77
C THR A 87 -2.86 -10.01 -13.73
N HIS A 88 -1.63 -10.02 -13.20
CA HIS A 88 -0.40 -9.99 -13.99
C HIS A 88 0.12 -11.38 -14.39
N GLY A 89 -0.41 -12.46 -13.81
CA GLY A 89 0.06 -13.83 -14.04
C GLY A 89 1.34 -14.17 -13.27
N ASP A 90 1.70 -13.37 -12.25
CA ASP A 90 2.85 -13.60 -11.40
C ASP A 90 2.58 -14.74 -10.42
N LYS A 91 3.57 -15.64 -10.27
CA LYS A 91 3.46 -16.83 -9.41
C LYS A 91 4.10 -16.64 -8.04
N HIS A 92 5.03 -15.69 -7.91
CA HIS A 92 5.81 -15.47 -6.69
C HIS A 92 5.74 -13.99 -6.31
N CYS A 93 5.46 -13.71 -5.05
CA CYS A 93 5.47 -12.37 -4.45
C CYS A 93 6.43 -12.37 -3.26
N ALA A 94 7.52 -11.61 -3.37
CA ALA A 94 8.48 -11.49 -2.26
C ALA A 94 7.96 -10.48 -1.23
N VAL A 95 8.02 -10.85 0.05
CA VAL A 95 7.67 -9.99 1.19
C VAL A 95 8.93 -9.78 2.03
N LEU A 96 9.46 -8.56 1.96
CA LEU A 96 10.67 -8.15 2.66
C LEU A 96 10.29 -7.29 3.87
N VAL A 97 10.67 -7.69 5.08
CA VAL A 97 10.28 -6.98 6.31
C VAL A 97 11.48 -6.72 7.21
N CYS A 98 11.63 -5.47 7.62
CA CYS A 98 12.56 -5.03 8.64
C CYS A 98 11.82 -4.09 9.60
N GLY A 99 11.71 -4.46 10.87
CA GLY A 99 10.94 -3.69 11.83
C GLY A 99 10.76 -4.41 13.17
N PRO A 100 9.83 -3.95 14.02
CA PRO A 100 9.55 -4.58 15.31
C PRO A 100 9.08 -6.03 15.16
N ASP A 101 9.43 -6.90 16.12
CA ASP A 101 9.13 -8.33 16.09
C ASP A 101 7.66 -8.66 15.81
N ALA A 102 6.72 -7.89 16.38
CA ALA A 102 5.30 -8.09 16.15
C ALA A 102 4.93 -7.94 14.66
N MET A 103 5.50 -6.94 13.97
CA MET A 103 5.24 -6.71 12.55
C MET A 103 5.89 -7.80 11.68
N ILE A 104 7.10 -8.21 12.03
CA ILE A 104 7.80 -9.32 11.38
C ILE A 104 6.98 -10.60 11.52
N HIS A 105 6.46 -10.87 12.72
CA HIS A 105 5.62 -12.03 13.01
C HIS A 105 4.33 -12.01 12.18
N ASP A 106 3.58 -10.89 12.19
CA ASP A 106 2.33 -10.77 11.45
C ASP A 106 2.52 -11.02 9.95
N ALA A 107 3.53 -10.39 9.35
CA ALA A 107 3.83 -10.57 7.92
C ALA A 107 4.26 -12.02 7.61
N ARG A 108 5.04 -12.66 8.49
CA ARG A 108 5.43 -14.07 8.36
C ARG A 108 4.23 -15.00 8.38
N MET A 109 3.24 -14.72 9.24
CA MET A 109 2.01 -15.54 9.34
C MET A 109 1.09 -15.34 8.13
N LEU A 110 1.05 -14.14 7.55
CA LEU A 110 0.21 -13.85 6.39
C LEU A 110 0.73 -14.45 5.08
N CYS A 111 2.05 -14.62 4.92
CA CYS A 111 2.62 -15.22 3.71
C CYS A 111 2.04 -16.60 3.37
N PRO A 112 2.06 -17.62 4.25
CA PRO A 112 1.44 -18.91 3.96
C PRO A 112 -0.09 -18.82 3.87
N ALA A 113 -0.74 -17.93 4.64
CA ALA A 113 -2.20 -17.77 4.62
C ALA A 113 -2.72 -17.26 3.26
N TRP A 114 -1.96 -16.40 2.59
CA TRP A 114 -2.28 -15.83 1.28
C TRP A 114 -1.58 -16.51 0.10
N SER A 115 -0.80 -17.56 0.36
CA SER A 115 -0.19 -18.38 -0.70
C SER A 115 -1.20 -19.38 -1.27
N THR A 116 -2.14 -18.88 -2.07
CA THR A 116 -3.25 -19.64 -2.64
C THR A 116 -3.42 -19.33 -4.13
N ASP A 117 -4.24 -20.13 -4.83
CA ASP A 117 -4.59 -19.91 -6.25
C ASP A 117 -3.39 -19.80 -7.20
N GLY A 118 -2.27 -20.47 -6.90
CA GLY A 118 -1.06 -20.47 -7.73
C GLY A 118 -0.14 -19.25 -7.54
N VAL A 119 -0.46 -18.36 -6.60
CA VAL A 119 0.42 -17.29 -6.12
C VAL A 119 1.07 -17.73 -4.81
N LYS A 120 2.39 -17.60 -4.69
CA LYS A 120 3.16 -17.93 -3.49
C LYS A 120 3.82 -16.67 -2.94
N PHE A 121 3.56 -16.36 -1.67
CA PHE A 121 4.26 -15.31 -0.94
C PHE A 121 5.51 -15.86 -0.25
N GLU A 122 6.65 -15.24 -0.52
CA GLU A 122 7.96 -15.66 0.00
C GLU A 122 8.46 -14.64 1.02
N PHE A 123 8.50 -15.05 2.28
CA PHE A 123 8.85 -14.18 3.39
C PHE A 123 10.37 -14.11 3.60
N HIS A 124 10.89 -12.89 3.68
CA HIS A 124 12.26 -12.60 4.09
C HIS A 124 12.25 -11.51 5.14
N SER A 125 12.91 -11.77 6.27
CA SER A 125 13.12 -10.76 7.31
C SER A 125 14.57 -10.37 7.42
N GLU A 126 14.83 -9.08 7.55
CA GLU A 126 16.14 -8.54 7.86
C GLU A 126 16.12 -7.98 9.29
N THR A 127 17.06 -8.43 10.13
CA THR A 127 17.29 -7.90 11.47
C THR A 127 18.70 -7.33 11.50
N PHE A 128 18.81 -6.00 11.50
CA PHE A 128 20.08 -5.33 11.73
C PHE A 128 20.28 -5.19 13.24
N ASP A 129 21.27 -5.89 13.79
CA ASP A 129 21.72 -5.68 15.15
C ASP A 129 22.47 -4.34 15.22
N TYR A 130 22.07 -3.47 16.15
CA TYR A 130 22.67 -2.15 16.41
C TYR A 130 23.21 -2.04 17.83
#